data_AF-A0A1V5H3J3-F1
#
_entry.id   AF-A0A1V5H3J3-F1
#
_cell.length_a   1.000
_cell.length_b   1.000
_cell.length_c   1.000
_cell.angle_alpha   90.00
_cell.angle_beta   90.00
_cell.angle_gamma   90.00
#
_symmetry.space_group_name_H-M   'P 1'
#
loop_
_entity.id
_entity.type
_entity.pdbx_description
1 polymer ?
#
loop_
_entity_poly.entity_id
_entity_poly.type
_entity_poly.pdbx_seq_one_letter_code
_entity_poly.pdbx_strand_id
1 'polypeptide(L)'
;MYTILSPELINDFVNSMLEYSEQQGHLPIWSLWGQETYTMIGNHSIPMIVDAYLKGFDGFDAERAYREIKKSITESKHYKSNWEVYDKYGYYPYDLIKLESVSRTLECGFDDYCTAILAEKLGKTEDAEFFKKRSVYYKNLFDKETNTMRPKNSKGEWIAPFDPYELAHADSNVGGHYTEGNALQYTWHVMQDIPGLIELMGGKEETGKVLDYLFNTTQESTGTLSDVTGLIGQYAHGNEPSHHVAYIYPYLDRPEETQRLVRQICTDFYKNKPDGLIGNDDCGQMSAWYMFSALGFYPMNPVSGEFVFGAPQIPLARIDVGNGKTFTMEAKNLSEENLYVEKIELNGQAYDKKFITYQDIMNGSSLVFYMTNEVKK
;
A
#
# COMPACT_ATOMS: atom_id res chain seq x y z
N MET A 1 9.03 6.93 3.91
CA MET A 1 10.16 7.81 3.57
C MET A 1 10.64 8.61 4.79
N TYR A 2 9.75 9.30 5.51
CA TYR A 2 10.12 10.11 6.70
C TYR A 2 10.91 9.33 7.76
N THR A 3 10.59 8.06 8.02
CA THR A 3 11.34 7.23 8.99
C THR A 3 12.82 7.00 8.62
N ILE A 4 13.23 7.35 7.40
CA ILE A 4 14.62 7.27 6.91
C ILE A 4 15.23 8.68 6.81
N LEU A 5 14.53 9.61 6.16
CA LEU A 5 15.09 10.92 5.80
C LEU A 5 14.84 12.04 6.82
N SER A 6 13.81 11.89 7.65
CA SER A 6 13.42 12.89 8.66
C SER A 6 12.94 12.20 9.95
N PRO A 7 13.74 11.28 10.53
CA PRO A 7 13.35 10.51 11.70
C PRO A 7 13.02 11.40 12.91
N GLU A 8 13.61 12.60 12.99
CA GLU A 8 13.36 13.58 14.05
C GLU A 8 11.91 14.06 14.13
N LEU A 9 11.15 14.01 13.02
CA LEU A 9 9.76 14.45 12.98
C LEU A 9 8.75 13.38 13.42
N ILE A 10 9.17 12.11 13.44
CA ILE A 10 8.25 10.98 13.58
C ILE A 10 7.53 10.98 14.94
N ASN A 11 8.28 11.23 16.03
CA ASN A 11 7.69 11.28 17.37
C ASN A 11 6.68 12.42 17.51
N ASP A 12 6.94 13.58 16.89
CA ASP A 12 6.05 14.73 16.92
C ASP A 12 4.77 14.48 16.11
N PHE A 13 4.90 13.84 14.93
CA PHE A 13 3.73 13.41 14.14
C PHE A 13 2.84 12.45 14.92
N VAL A 14 3.43 11.41 15.54
CA VAL A 14 2.67 10.45 16.33
C VAL A 14 1.99 11.15 17.51
N ASN A 15 2.72 11.92 18.31
CA ASN A 15 2.11 12.63 19.45
C ASN A 15 0.99 13.59 19.01
N SER A 16 1.14 14.29 17.88
CA SER A 16 0.09 15.15 17.32
C SER A 16 -1.19 14.37 16.99
N MET A 17 -1.08 13.17 16.40
CA MET A 17 -2.22 12.30 16.13
C MET A 17 -2.90 11.80 17.41
N LEU A 18 -2.11 11.45 18.43
CA LEU A 18 -2.62 10.98 19.72
C LEU A 18 -3.35 12.10 20.48
N GLU A 19 -2.78 13.31 20.50
CA GLU A 19 -3.42 14.49 21.11
C GLU A 19 -4.73 14.85 20.40
N TYR A 20 -4.75 14.75 19.07
CA TYR A 20 -5.97 14.93 18.29
C TYR A 20 -7.05 13.92 18.70
N SER A 21 -6.71 12.62 18.80
CA SER A 21 -7.65 11.57 19.20
C SER A 21 -8.21 11.73 20.61
N GLU A 22 -7.43 12.27 21.53
CA GLU A 22 -7.90 12.56 22.90
C GLU A 22 -8.94 13.68 22.91
N GLN A 23 -8.86 14.65 22.00
CA GLN A 23 -9.80 15.76 21.89
C GLN A 23 -11.03 15.43 21.04
N GLN A 24 -10.84 14.75 19.91
CA GLN A 24 -11.89 14.48 18.91
C GLN A 24 -12.55 13.12 19.09
N GLY A 25 -11.93 12.20 19.83
CA GLY A 25 -12.46 10.86 20.10
C GLY A 25 -12.01 9.78 19.10
N HIS A 26 -11.23 10.13 18.07
CA HIS A 26 -10.64 9.20 17.11
C HIS A 26 -9.35 9.78 16.50
N LEU A 27 -8.46 8.92 16.01
CA LEU A 27 -7.27 9.34 15.26
C LEU A 27 -7.66 10.09 13.97
N PRO A 28 -6.83 11.04 13.50
CA PRO A 28 -7.16 11.79 12.30
C PRO A 28 -7.26 10.87 11.08
N ILE A 29 -8.24 11.15 10.23
CA ILE A 29 -8.36 10.47 8.92
C ILE A 29 -7.61 11.33 7.90
N TRP A 30 -7.99 12.60 7.76
CA TRP A 30 -7.22 13.59 6.99
C TRP A 30 -7.46 14.96 7.60
N SER A 31 -6.58 15.32 8.51
CA SER A 31 -6.68 16.57 9.24
C SER A 31 -6.07 17.72 8.44
N LEU A 32 -6.77 18.85 8.39
CA LEU A 32 -6.27 20.11 7.85
C LEU A 32 -6.43 21.21 8.90
N TRP A 33 -5.33 21.90 9.22
CA TRP A 33 -5.35 23.03 10.15
C TRP A 33 -5.95 22.69 11.53
N GLY A 34 -5.69 21.48 12.02
CA GLY A 34 -6.19 20.97 13.30
C GLY A 34 -7.67 20.52 13.30
N GLN A 35 -8.30 20.42 12.13
CA GLN A 35 -9.69 19.98 11.97
C GLN A 35 -9.78 18.76 11.04
N GLU A 36 -10.82 17.95 11.20
CA GLU A 36 -11.10 16.83 10.30
C GLU A 36 -11.71 17.31 8.98
N THR A 37 -11.30 16.70 7.86
CA THR A 37 -12.02 16.80 6.58
C THR A 37 -12.75 15.51 6.22
N TYR A 38 -12.37 14.38 6.83
CA TYR A 38 -12.87 13.03 6.55
C TYR A 38 -12.58 12.51 5.13
N THR A 39 -11.75 13.22 4.38
CA THR A 39 -11.02 12.72 3.21
C THR A 39 -10.08 11.59 3.70
N MET A 40 -9.80 10.48 3.04
CA MET A 40 -10.67 9.75 2.12
C MET A 40 -11.44 8.65 2.87
N ILE A 41 -10.85 7.46 3.02
CA ILE A 41 -11.40 6.29 3.71
C ILE A 41 -10.32 5.67 4.62
N GLY A 42 -10.67 4.61 5.36
CA GLY A 42 -9.75 3.96 6.29
C GLY A 42 -9.44 4.81 7.53
N ASN A 43 -8.52 4.32 8.37
CA ASN A 43 -8.00 5.02 9.54
C ASN A 43 -6.46 5.01 9.51
N HIS A 44 -5.90 5.58 8.44
CA HIS A 44 -4.50 5.36 8.07
C HIS A 44 -3.46 6.12 8.92
N SER A 45 -3.88 6.83 9.96
CA SER A 45 -2.98 7.17 11.08
C SER A 45 -2.41 5.91 11.75
N ILE A 46 -3.16 4.81 11.75
CA ILE A 46 -2.76 3.55 12.40
C ILE A 46 -1.46 2.98 11.82
N PRO A 47 -1.33 2.68 10.51
CA PRO A 47 -0.08 2.19 9.95
C PRO A 47 1.09 3.15 10.19
N MET A 48 0.89 4.47 10.22
CA MET A 48 1.97 5.42 10.54
C MET A 48 2.49 5.24 11.98
N ILE A 49 1.59 5.13 12.94
CA ILE A 49 1.92 4.94 14.36
C ILE A 49 2.55 3.56 14.59
N VAL A 50 1.98 2.52 13.99
CA VAL A 50 2.46 1.14 14.11
C VAL A 50 3.84 1.00 13.46
N ASP A 51 4.06 1.55 12.27
CA ASP A 51 5.37 1.56 11.61
C ASP A 51 6.43 2.24 12.47
N ALA A 52 6.12 3.41 13.04
CA ALA A 52 7.02 4.12 13.95
C ALA A 52 7.39 3.23 15.16
N TYR A 53 6.40 2.65 15.83
CA TYR A 53 6.66 1.78 16.97
C TYR A 53 7.53 0.56 16.60
N LEU A 54 7.22 -0.11 15.49
CA LEU A 54 7.95 -1.30 15.03
C LEU A 54 9.39 -1.00 14.60
N LYS A 55 9.64 0.22 14.11
CA LYS A 55 10.98 0.70 13.76
C LYS A 55 11.78 1.23 14.96
N GLY A 56 11.21 1.19 16.16
CA GLY A 56 11.90 1.52 17.41
C GLY A 56 11.87 3.00 17.78
N PHE A 57 10.95 3.79 17.20
CA PHE A 57 10.68 5.14 17.69
C PHE A 57 9.96 5.05 19.05
N ASP A 58 10.49 5.74 20.06
CA ASP A 58 10.08 5.62 21.47
C ASP A 58 9.69 6.95 22.13
N GLY A 59 9.58 8.04 21.35
CA GLY A 59 9.21 9.36 21.85
C GLY A 59 7.71 9.55 22.12
N PHE A 60 6.94 8.47 22.14
CA PHE A 60 5.51 8.45 22.45
C PHE A 60 5.15 7.22 23.28
N ASP A 61 4.10 7.32 24.09
CA ASP A 61 3.62 6.21 24.91
C ASP A 61 2.89 5.18 24.04
N ALA A 62 3.42 3.96 23.96
CA ALA A 62 2.87 2.88 23.14
C ALA A 62 1.52 2.34 23.66
N GLU A 63 1.28 2.37 24.97
CA GLU A 63 0.01 1.98 25.58
C GLU A 63 -1.06 3.05 25.33
N ARG A 64 -0.67 4.33 25.39
CA ARG A 64 -1.49 5.46 24.91
C ARG A 64 -1.84 5.28 23.44
N ALA A 65 -0.84 5.05 22.59
CA ALA A 65 -1.03 4.87 21.16
C ALA A 65 -2.01 3.73 20.85
N TYR A 66 -1.81 2.56 21.47
CA TYR A 66 -2.69 1.42 21.29
C TYR A 66 -4.14 1.71 21.70
N ARG A 67 -4.36 2.39 22.83
CA ARG A 67 -5.71 2.76 23.28
C ARG A 67 -6.41 3.66 22.25
N GLU A 68 -5.72 4.66 21.73
CA GLU A 68 -6.28 5.59 20.74
C GLU A 68 -6.55 4.89 19.39
N ILE A 69 -5.67 3.97 18.97
CA ILE A 69 -5.88 3.11 17.80
C ILE A 69 -7.14 2.27 18.00
N LYS A 70 -7.21 1.47 19.08
CA LYS A 70 -8.35 0.59 19.36
C LYS A 70 -9.66 1.37 19.39
N LYS A 71 -9.68 2.52 20.07
CA LYS A 71 -10.85 3.41 20.12
C LYS A 71 -11.34 3.79 18.72
N SER A 72 -10.42 4.20 17.84
CA SER A 72 -10.75 4.67 16.48
C SER A 72 -11.41 3.60 15.61
N ILE A 73 -11.07 2.32 15.80
CA ILE A 73 -11.56 1.22 14.94
C ILE A 73 -12.54 0.26 15.62
N THR A 74 -13.02 0.62 16.82
CA THR A 74 -14.04 -0.14 17.56
C THR A 74 -15.18 0.72 18.09
N GLU A 75 -15.03 2.05 18.12
CA GLU A 75 -16.12 2.96 18.49
C GLU A 75 -16.63 3.71 17.26
N SER A 76 -17.89 3.46 16.87
CA SER A 76 -18.52 4.03 15.67
C SER A 76 -18.95 5.49 15.86
N LYS A 77 -17.97 6.36 16.16
CA LYS A 77 -18.18 7.75 16.59
C LYS A 77 -17.83 8.81 15.54
N HIS A 78 -17.33 8.41 14.38
CA HIS A 78 -16.91 9.33 13.33
C HIS A 78 -17.42 8.94 11.93
N TYR A 79 -17.22 9.77 10.91
CA TYR A 79 -17.68 9.44 9.56
C TYR A 79 -17.02 8.15 9.04
N LYS A 80 -17.77 7.36 8.26
CA LYS A 80 -17.34 6.07 7.68
C LYS A 80 -16.83 5.01 8.71
N SER A 81 -17.27 5.09 9.97
CA SER A 81 -16.86 4.19 11.07
C SER A 81 -17.90 3.14 11.49
N ASN A 82 -18.58 2.46 10.56
CA ASN A 82 -19.69 1.56 10.89
C ASN A 82 -19.24 0.18 11.44
N TRP A 83 -18.47 0.17 12.53
CA TRP A 83 -17.78 -1.03 13.03
C TRP A 83 -18.72 -2.17 13.42
N GLU A 84 -19.90 -1.88 13.97
CA GLU A 84 -20.87 -2.94 14.30
C GLU A 84 -21.39 -3.67 13.06
N VAL A 85 -21.48 -2.97 11.92
CA VAL A 85 -21.83 -3.59 10.63
C VAL A 85 -20.65 -4.42 10.13
N TYR A 86 -19.44 -3.85 10.15
CA TYR A 86 -18.22 -4.54 9.72
C TYR A 86 -17.99 -5.84 10.49
N ASP A 87 -18.08 -5.79 11.82
CA ASP A 87 -17.86 -6.94 12.71
C ASP A 87 -18.96 -7.99 12.57
N LYS A 88 -20.22 -7.58 12.35
CA LYS A 88 -21.34 -8.51 12.18
C LYS A 88 -21.24 -9.33 10.89
N TYR A 89 -20.83 -8.70 9.79
CA TYR A 89 -20.86 -9.33 8.47
C TYR A 89 -19.50 -9.84 8.00
N GLY A 90 -18.41 -9.35 8.57
CA GLY A 90 -17.05 -9.64 8.08
C GLY A 90 -16.70 -8.89 6.80
N TYR A 91 -17.45 -7.84 6.46
CA TYR A 91 -17.26 -6.92 5.34
C TYR A 91 -18.32 -5.82 5.46
N TYR A 92 -18.23 -4.76 4.66
CA TYR A 92 -19.29 -3.77 4.54
C TYR A 92 -20.29 -4.18 3.45
N PRO A 93 -21.56 -4.53 3.78
CA PRO A 93 -22.53 -4.90 2.76
C PRO A 93 -23.06 -3.69 2.01
N TYR A 94 -23.13 -3.75 0.67
CA TYR A 94 -23.44 -2.58 -0.14
C TYR A 94 -24.88 -2.05 0.02
N ASP A 95 -25.80 -2.89 0.49
CA ASP A 95 -27.19 -2.51 0.74
C ASP A 95 -27.35 -1.70 2.02
N LEU A 96 -26.42 -1.85 2.98
CA LEU A 96 -26.36 -1.09 4.23
C LEU A 96 -25.36 0.07 4.15
N ILE A 97 -24.24 -0.14 3.45
CA ILE A 97 -23.15 0.81 3.28
C ILE A 97 -23.07 1.17 1.80
N LYS A 98 -23.69 2.28 1.43
CA LYS A 98 -23.92 2.65 0.03
C LYS A 98 -22.69 3.16 -0.70
N LEU A 99 -21.67 3.60 0.03
CA LEU A 99 -20.47 4.22 -0.52
C LEU A 99 -19.24 3.39 -0.13
N GLU A 100 -18.44 3.07 -1.14
CA GLU A 100 -17.07 2.55 -1.03
C GLU A 100 -16.96 1.27 -0.22
N SER A 101 -18.01 0.43 -0.28
CA SER A 101 -18.13 -0.76 0.57
C SER A 101 -16.97 -1.75 0.39
N VAL A 102 -16.46 -1.91 -0.83
CA VAL A 102 -15.33 -2.82 -1.09
C VAL A 102 -14.03 -2.19 -0.64
N SER A 103 -13.69 -0.99 -1.12
CA SER A 103 -12.44 -0.31 -0.73
C SER A 103 -12.31 -0.16 0.78
N ARG A 104 -13.37 0.29 1.46
CA ARG A 104 -13.39 0.37 2.93
C ARG A 104 -13.16 -0.99 3.59
N THR A 105 -13.70 -2.08 3.04
CA THR A 105 -13.48 -3.43 3.61
C THR A 105 -12.01 -3.84 3.50
N LEU A 106 -11.37 -3.54 2.36
CA LEU A 106 -9.98 -3.90 2.09
C LEU A 106 -9.01 -3.08 2.93
N GLU A 107 -9.20 -1.75 2.97
CA GLU A 107 -8.36 -0.82 3.72
C GLU A 107 -8.50 -0.98 5.23
N CYS A 108 -9.71 -1.19 5.75
CA CYS A 108 -9.89 -1.52 7.17
C CYS A 108 -9.17 -2.84 7.53
N GLY A 109 -9.16 -3.82 6.62
CA GLY A 109 -8.43 -5.07 6.83
C GLY A 109 -6.92 -4.86 6.99
N PHE A 110 -6.35 -3.86 6.30
CA PHE A 110 -4.95 -3.48 6.49
C PHE A 110 -4.72 -2.75 7.82
N ASP A 111 -5.60 -1.82 8.20
CA ASP A 111 -5.53 -1.13 9.51
C ASP A 111 -5.67 -2.12 10.69
N ASP A 112 -6.53 -3.13 10.54
CA ASP A 112 -6.71 -4.21 11.51
C ASP A 112 -5.45 -5.07 11.62
N TYR A 113 -4.80 -5.39 10.50
CA TYR A 113 -3.51 -6.08 10.52
C TYR A 113 -2.45 -5.30 11.30
N CYS A 114 -2.34 -3.99 11.05
CA CYS A 114 -1.41 -3.12 11.77
C CYS A 114 -1.69 -3.13 13.27
N THR A 115 -2.98 -3.04 13.64
CA THR A 115 -3.40 -3.07 15.05
C THR A 115 -3.11 -4.42 15.70
N ALA A 116 -3.32 -5.53 14.99
CA ALA A 116 -3.03 -6.87 15.48
C ALA A 116 -1.54 -7.03 15.83
N ILE A 117 -0.64 -6.53 14.97
CA ILE A 117 0.81 -6.57 15.22
C ILE A 117 1.17 -5.77 16.47
N LEU A 118 0.63 -4.54 16.61
CA LEU A 118 0.92 -3.72 17.79
C LEU A 118 0.38 -4.36 19.07
N ALA A 119 -0.84 -4.90 19.03
CA ALA A 119 -1.44 -5.63 20.15
C ALA A 119 -0.55 -6.81 20.58
N GLU A 120 -0.05 -7.61 19.62
CA GLU A 120 0.86 -8.72 19.90
C GLU A 120 2.15 -8.24 20.57
N LYS A 121 2.76 -7.16 20.07
CA LYS A 121 3.99 -6.58 20.64
C LYS A 121 3.80 -6.04 22.05
N LEU A 122 2.60 -5.60 22.40
CA LEU A 122 2.22 -5.11 23.73
C LEU A 122 1.65 -6.21 24.64
N GLY A 123 1.67 -7.48 24.21
CA GLY A 123 1.19 -8.61 25.00
C GLY A 123 -0.34 -8.67 25.16
N LYS A 124 -1.09 -8.03 24.27
CA LYS A 124 -2.56 -7.97 24.29
C LYS A 124 -3.16 -9.08 23.44
N THR A 125 -2.97 -10.33 23.87
CA THR A 125 -3.26 -11.53 23.07
C THR A 125 -4.69 -11.60 22.54
N GLU A 126 -5.71 -11.34 23.37
CA GLU A 126 -7.13 -11.39 22.94
C GLU A 126 -7.42 -10.37 21.83
N ASP A 127 -6.88 -9.17 21.97
CA ASP A 127 -7.06 -8.12 20.96
C ASP A 127 -6.27 -8.44 19.68
N ALA A 128 -5.06 -8.98 19.80
CA ALA A 128 -4.27 -9.41 18.65
C ALA A 128 -5.01 -10.49 17.83
N GLU A 129 -5.63 -11.46 18.50
CA GLU A 129 -6.46 -12.48 17.84
C GLU A 129 -7.72 -11.87 17.19
N PHE A 130 -8.38 -10.94 17.87
CA PHE A 130 -9.55 -10.24 17.35
C PHE A 130 -9.24 -9.47 16.06
N PHE A 131 -8.20 -8.63 16.07
CA PHE A 131 -7.83 -7.83 14.90
C PHE A 131 -7.23 -8.68 13.77
N LYS A 132 -6.50 -9.75 14.09
CA LYS A 132 -6.02 -10.72 13.09
C LYS A 132 -7.17 -11.43 12.38
N LYS A 133 -8.29 -11.69 13.07
CA LYS A 133 -9.49 -12.23 12.44
C LYS A 133 -10.13 -11.20 11.49
N ARG A 134 -10.19 -9.93 11.87
CA ARG A 134 -10.72 -8.87 11.00
C ARG A 134 -9.82 -8.61 9.79
N SER A 135 -8.50 -8.71 9.93
CA SER A 135 -7.56 -8.40 8.85
C SER A 135 -7.67 -9.30 7.61
N VAL A 136 -8.34 -10.45 7.73
CA VAL A 136 -8.59 -11.40 6.64
C VAL A 136 -10.02 -11.29 6.06
N TYR A 137 -10.80 -10.29 6.45
CA TYR A 137 -12.16 -10.06 5.95
C TYR A 137 -12.23 -9.79 4.44
N TYR A 138 -11.12 -9.40 3.80
CA TYR A 138 -11.02 -9.31 2.34
C TYR A 138 -11.44 -10.61 1.64
N LYS A 139 -11.17 -11.78 2.26
CA LYS A 139 -11.54 -13.10 1.72
C LYS A 139 -13.05 -13.25 1.52
N ASN A 140 -13.85 -12.51 2.28
CA ASN A 140 -15.31 -12.54 2.15
C ASN A 140 -15.78 -11.88 0.85
N LEU A 141 -15.02 -10.97 0.25
CA LEU A 141 -15.43 -10.26 -0.97
C LEU A 141 -14.79 -10.81 -2.25
N PHE A 142 -13.92 -11.80 -2.17
CA PHE A 142 -13.31 -12.36 -3.38
C PHE A 142 -14.29 -13.27 -4.13
N ASP A 143 -14.66 -12.85 -5.34
CA ASP A 143 -15.51 -13.62 -6.24
C ASP A 143 -14.65 -14.36 -7.28
N LYS A 144 -14.66 -15.70 -7.21
CA LYS A 144 -13.90 -16.57 -8.12
C LYS A 144 -14.40 -16.53 -9.56
N GLU A 145 -15.65 -16.13 -9.81
CA GLU A 145 -16.18 -16.03 -11.17
C GLU A 145 -15.52 -14.88 -11.94
N THR A 146 -15.30 -13.77 -11.24
CA THR A 146 -14.73 -12.53 -11.82
C THR A 146 -13.25 -12.35 -11.50
N ASN A 147 -12.70 -13.12 -10.55
CA ASN A 147 -11.37 -12.93 -9.96
C ASN A 147 -11.15 -11.52 -9.41
N THR A 148 -12.20 -10.92 -8.86
CA THR A 148 -12.16 -9.57 -8.27
C THR A 148 -12.75 -9.54 -6.87
N MET A 149 -12.42 -8.49 -6.11
CA MET A 149 -13.12 -8.16 -4.87
C MET A 149 -14.49 -7.57 -5.22
N ARG A 150 -15.54 -8.39 -5.24
CA ARG A 150 -16.88 -8.02 -5.69
C ARG A 150 -17.79 -7.61 -4.52
N PRO A 151 -18.66 -6.61 -4.67
CA PRO A 151 -19.61 -6.20 -3.63
C PRO A 151 -20.63 -7.30 -3.29
N LYS A 152 -20.93 -7.47 -1.99
CA LYS A 152 -22.03 -8.31 -1.49
C LYS A 152 -23.04 -7.54 -0.66
N ASN A 153 -24.30 -7.96 -0.69
CA ASN A 153 -25.34 -7.42 0.19
C ASN A 153 -25.33 -8.11 1.57
N SER A 154 -26.20 -7.66 2.47
CA SER A 154 -26.33 -8.16 3.84
C SER A 154 -26.90 -9.58 3.94
N LYS A 155 -27.36 -10.16 2.82
CA LYS A 155 -27.76 -11.57 2.71
C LYS A 155 -26.63 -12.47 2.16
N GLY A 156 -25.48 -11.89 1.81
CA GLY A 156 -24.34 -12.60 1.24
C GLY A 156 -24.43 -12.83 -0.27
N GLU A 157 -25.35 -12.16 -0.96
CA GLU A 157 -25.50 -12.26 -2.41
C GLU A 157 -24.61 -11.21 -3.10
N TRP A 158 -23.92 -11.62 -4.18
CA TRP A 158 -23.12 -10.71 -5.00
C TRP A 158 -24.00 -9.70 -5.73
N ILE A 159 -23.49 -8.49 -5.93
CA ILE A 159 -24.15 -7.51 -6.80
C ILE A 159 -24.24 -8.04 -8.24
N ALA A 160 -25.41 -7.91 -8.88
CA ALA A 160 -25.62 -8.28 -10.28
C ALA A 160 -26.66 -7.35 -10.96
N PRO A 161 -26.44 -6.90 -12.20
CA PRO A 161 -25.23 -7.08 -13.02
C PRO A 161 -23.99 -6.40 -12.39
N PHE A 162 -22.79 -6.81 -12.81
CA PHE A 162 -21.53 -6.28 -12.29
C PHE A 162 -20.57 -5.99 -13.44
N ASP A 163 -20.12 -4.74 -13.53
CA ASP A 163 -19.06 -4.31 -14.44
C ASP A 163 -17.78 -4.07 -13.62
N PRO A 164 -16.73 -4.89 -13.78
CA PRO A 164 -15.49 -4.71 -13.01
C PRO A 164 -14.70 -3.47 -13.48
N TYR A 165 -15.03 -2.88 -14.64
CA TYR A 165 -14.40 -1.68 -15.21
C TYR A 165 -15.04 -0.37 -14.76
N GLU A 166 -16.19 -0.42 -14.10
CA GLU A 166 -16.91 0.77 -13.66
C GLU A 166 -16.09 1.55 -12.63
N LEU A 167 -15.69 2.76 -13.01
CA LEU A 167 -15.06 3.70 -12.09
C LEU A 167 -16.10 4.28 -11.14
N ALA A 168 -15.77 4.27 -9.86
CA ALA A 168 -16.62 4.75 -8.78
C ALA A 168 -15.88 5.75 -7.89
N HIS A 169 -16.63 6.71 -7.34
CA HIS A 169 -16.14 7.61 -6.29
C HIS A 169 -17.30 8.09 -5.41
N ALA A 170 -17.10 8.22 -4.10
CA ALA A 170 -18.15 8.65 -3.18
C ALA A 170 -18.68 10.06 -3.46
N ASP A 171 -17.83 10.99 -3.87
CA ASP A 171 -18.26 12.38 -4.16
C ASP A 171 -18.72 12.58 -5.61
N SER A 172 -18.65 11.55 -6.45
CA SER A 172 -19.21 11.61 -7.79
C SER A 172 -20.73 11.36 -7.73
N ASN A 173 -21.50 11.96 -8.64
CA ASN A 173 -22.93 11.64 -8.84
C ASN A 173 -23.19 10.15 -9.22
N VAL A 174 -22.12 9.35 -9.34
CA VAL A 174 -22.12 7.91 -9.66
C VAL A 174 -22.14 7.06 -8.38
N GLY A 175 -21.62 7.56 -7.25
CA GLY A 175 -21.39 6.74 -6.06
C GLY A 175 -20.56 5.49 -6.38
N GLY A 176 -20.74 4.41 -5.62
CA GLY A 176 -20.24 3.08 -5.98
C GLY A 176 -19.46 2.38 -4.87
N HIS A 177 -18.83 1.26 -5.22
CA HIS A 177 -18.23 0.34 -4.24
C HIS A 177 -16.72 0.48 -4.07
N TYR A 178 -16.08 1.20 -4.98
CA TYR A 178 -14.64 1.47 -5.02
C TYR A 178 -14.39 2.97 -4.85
N THR A 179 -13.26 3.32 -4.23
CA THR A 179 -12.87 4.73 -3.98
C THR A 179 -11.91 5.18 -5.07
N GLU A 180 -12.38 6.03 -5.98
CA GLU A 180 -11.58 6.59 -7.07
C GLU A 180 -10.91 5.54 -7.99
N GLY A 181 -11.63 4.46 -8.25
CA GLY A 181 -11.11 3.37 -9.05
C GLY A 181 -12.17 2.34 -9.39
N ASN A 182 -11.73 1.19 -9.89
CA ASN A 182 -12.60 0.07 -10.25
C ASN A 182 -12.17 -1.23 -9.54
N ALA A 183 -12.85 -2.34 -9.88
CA ALA A 183 -12.60 -3.64 -9.26
C ALA A 183 -11.21 -4.19 -9.58
N LEU A 184 -10.71 -3.97 -10.80
CA LEU A 184 -9.43 -4.49 -11.25
C LEU A 184 -8.28 -3.85 -10.47
N GLN A 185 -8.39 -2.55 -10.17
CA GLN A 185 -7.40 -1.79 -9.41
C GLN A 185 -7.42 -2.18 -7.92
N TYR A 186 -8.60 -2.23 -7.30
CA TYR A 186 -8.71 -2.48 -5.85
C TYR A 186 -8.47 -3.92 -5.42
N THR A 187 -8.61 -4.90 -6.32
CA THR A 187 -8.47 -6.33 -5.97
C THR A 187 -7.12 -6.67 -5.34
N TRP A 188 -6.10 -5.86 -5.62
CA TRP A 188 -4.73 -6.04 -5.14
C TRP A 188 -4.47 -5.44 -3.75
N HIS A 189 -5.44 -4.74 -3.15
CA HIS A 189 -5.28 -4.04 -1.87
C HIS A 189 -5.31 -4.99 -0.66
N VAL A 190 -4.38 -5.95 -0.64
CA VAL A 190 -4.18 -6.99 0.39
C VAL A 190 -2.69 -7.06 0.76
N MET A 191 -2.07 -5.90 1.00
CA MET A 191 -0.63 -5.75 1.28
C MET A 191 -0.17 -6.54 2.52
N GLN A 192 -1.09 -6.82 3.45
CA GLN A 192 -0.85 -7.59 4.66
C GLN A 192 -0.72 -9.10 4.42
N ASP A 193 -1.27 -9.65 3.32
CA ASP A 193 -1.38 -11.09 3.10
C ASP A 193 -1.33 -11.44 1.59
N ILE A 194 -0.28 -10.99 0.89
CA ILE A 194 -0.05 -11.34 -0.52
C ILE A 194 -0.01 -12.87 -0.74
N PRO A 195 0.66 -13.68 0.11
CA PRO A 195 0.58 -15.14 -0.01
C PRO A 195 -0.84 -15.68 0.07
N GLY A 196 -1.66 -15.18 1.00
CA GLY A 196 -3.06 -15.57 1.12
C GLY A 196 -3.93 -15.11 -0.06
N LEU A 197 -3.64 -13.95 -0.66
CA LEU A 197 -4.28 -13.52 -1.90
C LEU A 197 -3.93 -14.45 -3.08
N ILE A 198 -2.65 -14.84 -3.21
CA ILE A 198 -2.19 -15.78 -4.23
C ILE A 198 -2.89 -17.13 -4.09
N GLU A 199 -3.00 -17.65 -2.86
CA GLU A 199 -3.73 -18.90 -2.60
C GLU A 199 -5.21 -18.77 -3.00
N LEU A 200 -5.84 -17.65 -2.63
CA LEU A 200 -7.25 -17.38 -2.91
C LEU A 200 -7.55 -17.32 -4.42
N MET A 201 -6.62 -16.79 -5.21
CA MET A 201 -6.68 -16.69 -6.68
C MET A 201 -6.31 -18.00 -7.40
N GLY A 202 -5.92 -19.06 -6.69
CA GLY A 202 -5.61 -20.37 -7.29
C GLY A 202 -4.12 -20.63 -7.53
N GLY A 203 -3.23 -19.88 -6.86
CA GLY A 203 -1.79 -20.06 -6.92
C GLY A 203 -1.09 -19.05 -7.84
N LYS A 204 0.24 -19.15 -7.91
CA LYS A 204 1.09 -18.15 -8.59
C LYS A 204 0.77 -18.00 -10.07
N GLU A 205 0.50 -19.09 -10.77
CA GLU A 205 0.21 -19.06 -12.21
C GLU A 205 -1.09 -18.31 -12.52
N GLU A 206 -2.18 -18.66 -11.83
CA GLU A 206 -3.48 -18.00 -12.03
C GLU A 206 -3.44 -16.53 -11.57
N THR A 207 -2.79 -16.26 -10.44
CA THR A 207 -2.57 -14.87 -9.98
C THR A 207 -1.78 -14.08 -11.01
N GLY A 208 -0.75 -14.69 -11.62
CA GLY A 208 0.04 -14.09 -12.69
C GLY A 208 -0.79 -13.73 -13.91
N LYS A 209 -1.73 -14.57 -14.33
CA LYS A 209 -2.66 -14.28 -15.44
C LYS A 209 -3.56 -13.08 -15.12
N VAL A 210 -4.07 -12.99 -13.90
CA VAL A 210 -4.91 -11.86 -13.45
C VAL A 210 -4.10 -10.56 -13.37
N LEU A 211 -2.86 -10.62 -12.88
CA LEU A 211 -1.98 -9.45 -12.80
C LEU A 211 -1.51 -9.00 -14.20
N ASP A 212 -1.15 -9.94 -15.07
CA ASP A 212 -0.82 -9.64 -16.47
C ASP A 212 -2.01 -9.02 -17.20
N TYR A 213 -3.24 -9.46 -16.88
CA TYR A 213 -4.45 -8.87 -17.46
C TYR A 213 -4.60 -7.40 -17.08
N LEU A 214 -4.37 -7.05 -15.81
CA LEU A 214 -4.41 -5.65 -15.36
C LEU A 214 -3.47 -4.77 -16.20
N PHE A 215 -2.23 -5.18 -16.42
CA PHE A 215 -1.22 -4.37 -17.11
C PHE A 215 -1.32 -4.40 -18.65
N ASN A 216 -1.94 -5.42 -19.24
CA ASN A 216 -1.93 -5.62 -20.70
C ASN A 216 -3.30 -5.48 -21.39
N THR A 217 -4.40 -5.46 -20.64
CA THR A 217 -5.73 -5.30 -21.26
C THR A 217 -5.86 -3.96 -21.97
N THR A 218 -6.51 -3.97 -23.13
CA THR A 218 -6.84 -2.75 -23.89
C THR A 218 -8.28 -2.30 -23.65
N GLN A 219 -9.02 -2.99 -22.78
CA GLN A 219 -10.36 -2.56 -22.40
C GLN A 219 -10.25 -1.28 -21.59
N GLU A 220 -11.06 -0.28 -21.94
CA GLU A 220 -11.12 0.98 -21.23
C GLU A 220 -12.02 0.86 -20.00
N SER A 221 -11.76 1.70 -19.00
CA SER A 221 -12.66 1.85 -17.86
C SER A 221 -14.03 2.39 -18.32
N THR A 222 -15.10 1.94 -17.66
CA THR A 222 -16.44 2.52 -17.84
C THR A 222 -16.57 3.73 -16.92
N GLY A 223 -16.91 4.89 -17.48
CA GLY A 223 -16.89 6.16 -16.75
C GLY A 223 -15.51 6.84 -16.75
N THR A 224 -15.41 8.00 -16.11
CA THR A 224 -14.19 8.80 -16.06
C THR A 224 -14.06 9.47 -14.69
N LEU A 225 -12.86 9.45 -14.12
CA LEU A 225 -12.50 10.17 -12.90
C LEU A 225 -11.22 10.97 -13.15
N SER A 226 -11.11 12.16 -12.56
CA SER A 226 -9.98 13.07 -12.73
C SER A 226 -8.64 12.46 -12.33
N ASP A 227 -8.67 11.62 -11.30
CA ASP A 227 -7.48 11.12 -10.62
C ASP A 227 -7.04 9.75 -11.18
N VAL A 228 -7.87 9.13 -12.03
CA VAL A 228 -7.53 7.86 -12.71
C VAL A 228 -6.82 8.15 -14.04
N THR A 229 -5.53 8.44 -13.92
CA THR A 229 -4.64 8.77 -15.04
C THR A 229 -3.37 7.90 -15.02
N GLY A 230 -2.49 8.06 -16.03
CA GLY A 230 -1.22 7.32 -16.09
C GLY A 230 -1.44 5.82 -16.28
N LEU A 231 -2.17 5.48 -17.33
CA LEU A 231 -2.64 4.11 -17.56
C LEU A 231 -1.57 3.21 -18.20
N ILE A 232 -1.39 2.02 -17.65
CA ILE A 232 -0.73 0.87 -18.29
C ILE A 232 -1.74 -0.28 -18.26
N GLY A 233 -2.50 -0.45 -19.33
CA GLY A 233 -3.74 -1.22 -19.30
C GLY A 233 -4.74 -0.58 -18.33
N GLN A 234 -5.08 -1.28 -17.26
CA GLN A 234 -5.99 -0.84 -16.19
C GLN A 234 -5.27 -0.38 -14.92
N TYR A 235 -3.96 -0.60 -14.81
CA TYR A 235 -3.14 0.05 -13.78
C TYR A 235 -3.18 1.57 -13.99
N ALA A 236 -3.46 2.34 -12.95
CA ALA A 236 -3.51 3.80 -13.01
C ALA A 236 -2.51 4.39 -12.01
N HIS A 237 -1.43 5.00 -12.51
CA HIS A 237 -0.42 5.58 -11.64
C HIS A 237 -0.79 6.94 -11.05
N GLY A 238 -1.80 7.62 -11.60
CA GLY A 238 -2.23 8.91 -11.09
C GLY A 238 -2.95 8.85 -9.75
N ASN A 239 -3.21 7.65 -9.22
CA ASN A 239 -3.92 7.42 -7.96
C ASN A 239 -3.28 6.27 -7.14
N GLU A 240 -3.31 6.42 -5.82
CA GLU A 240 -2.64 5.58 -4.83
C GLU A 240 -3.02 4.09 -4.83
N PRO A 241 -4.27 3.65 -5.09
CA PRO A 241 -4.64 2.24 -4.98
C PRO A 241 -3.81 1.29 -5.85
N SER A 242 -3.17 1.81 -6.90
CA SER A 242 -2.31 1.03 -7.79
C SER A 242 -0.84 1.00 -7.37
N HIS A 243 -0.37 1.89 -6.48
CA HIS A 243 1.06 2.19 -6.29
C HIS A 243 1.93 0.98 -5.91
N HIS A 244 1.38 0.01 -5.17
CA HIS A 244 2.10 -1.18 -4.74
C HIS A 244 2.04 -2.34 -5.75
N VAL A 245 1.15 -2.28 -6.75
CA VAL A 245 0.74 -3.44 -7.56
C VAL A 245 1.88 -4.00 -8.42
N ALA A 246 2.73 -3.14 -8.99
CA ALA A 246 3.89 -3.59 -9.78
C ALA A 246 4.88 -4.43 -8.95
N TYR A 247 4.90 -4.25 -7.62
CA TYR A 247 5.78 -4.96 -6.68
C TYR A 247 5.19 -6.30 -6.20
N ILE A 248 4.09 -6.79 -6.79
CA ILE A 248 3.52 -8.10 -6.48
C ILE A 248 4.23 -9.23 -7.26
N TYR A 249 4.70 -8.97 -8.48
CA TYR A 249 5.37 -9.98 -9.30
C TYR A 249 6.55 -10.74 -8.65
N PRO A 250 7.38 -10.17 -7.74
CA PRO A 250 8.41 -10.92 -7.03
C PRO A 250 7.81 -12.04 -6.16
N TYR A 251 6.59 -11.88 -5.66
CA TYR A 251 5.86 -12.94 -4.94
C TYR A 251 5.34 -14.04 -5.86
N LEU A 252 5.25 -13.76 -7.16
CA LEU A 252 4.91 -14.71 -8.23
C LEU A 252 6.14 -15.35 -8.88
N ASP A 253 7.35 -15.09 -8.34
CA ASP A 253 8.63 -15.49 -8.90
C ASP A 253 8.87 -14.95 -10.34
N ARG A 254 8.36 -13.74 -10.61
CA ARG A 254 8.53 -13.01 -11.88
C ARG A 254 9.10 -11.60 -11.70
N PRO A 255 10.21 -11.42 -10.96
CA PRO A 255 10.74 -10.09 -10.63
C PRO A 255 11.07 -9.22 -11.85
N GLU A 256 11.33 -9.82 -13.01
CA GLU A 256 11.57 -9.13 -14.29
C GLU A 256 10.42 -8.22 -14.70
N GLU A 257 9.16 -8.60 -14.41
CA GLU A 257 8.00 -7.78 -14.74
C GLU A 257 7.94 -6.53 -13.87
N THR A 258 8.26 -6.65 -12.57
CA THR A 258 8.41 -5.47 -11.69
C THR A 258 9.47 -4.53 -12.23
N GLN A 259 10.64 -5.06 -12.60
CA GLN A 259 11.76 -4.26 -13.11
C GLN A 259 11.37 -3.50 -14.38
N ARG A 260 10.71 -4.18 -15.32
CA ARG A 260 10.19 -3.59 -16.56
C ARG A 260 9.12 -2.52 -16.29
N LEU A 261 8.13 -2.83 -15.46
CA LEU A 261 7.03 -1.91 -15.15
C LEU A 261 7.50 -0.68 -14.38
N VAL A 262 8.35 -0.84 -13.37
CA VAL A 262 8.91 0.29 -12.61
C VAL A 262 9.72 1.21 -13.53
N ARG A 263 10.52 0.65 -14.45
CA ARG A 263 11.25 1.42 -15.46
C ARG A 263 10.29 2.22 -16.35
N GLN A 264 9.24 1.58 -16.85
CA GLN A 264 8.22 2.21 -17.68
C GLN A 264 7.52 3.35 -16.93
N ILE A 265 7.02 3.08 -15.72
CA ILE A 265 6.33 4.07 -14.87
C ILE A 265 7.23 5.29 -14.60
N CYS A 266 8.48 5.06 -14.19
CA CYS A 266 9.43 6.15 -13.90
C CYS A 266 9.75 6.98 -15.14
N THR A 267 9.73 6.39 -16.34
CA THR A 267 10.08 7.07 -17.60
C THR A 267 8.88 7.82 -18.18
N ASP A 268 7.71 7.19 -18.17
CA ASP A 268 6.53 7.70 -18.87
C ASP A 268 5.77 8.74 -18.04
N PHE A 269 5.76 8.57 -16.71
CA PHE A 269 4.89 9.33 -15.79
C PHE A 269 5.60 10.34 -14.89
N TYR A 270 6.95 10.38 -14.90
CA TYR A 270 7.74 11.38 -14.17
C TYR A 270 8.66 12.13 -15.11
N LYS A 271 8.45 13.44 -15.25
CA LYS A 271 9.24 14.30 -16.15
C LYS A 271 9.67 15.56 -15.43
N ASN A 272 10.84 16.08 -15.78
CA ASN A 272 11.29 17.40 -15.33
C ASN A 272 10.63 18.51 -16.16
N LYS A 273 9.31 18.64 -16.04
CA LYS A 273 8.45 19.61 -16.76
C LYS A 273 7.29 20.05 -15.86
N PRO A 274 6.61 21.19 -16.15
CA PRO A 274 5.44 21.62 -15.39
C PRO A 274 4.29 20.59 -15.34
N ASP A 275 4.11 19.80 -16.41
CA ASP A 275 3.18 18.66 -16.51
C ASP A 275 3.87 17.32 -16.17
N GLY A 276 4.84 17.40 -15.26
CA GLY A 276 5.79 16.33 -14.98
C GLY A 276 5.25 15.17 -14.15
N LEU A 277 4.11 15.36 -13.50
CA LEU A 277 3.39 14.34 -12.75
C LEU A 277 2.07 14.04 -13.46
N ILE A 278 1.67 12.77 -13.42
CA ILE A 278 0.50 12.29 -14.15
C ILE A 278 -0.83 12.47 -13.38
N GLY A 279 -0.75 12.70 -12.07
CA GLY A 279 -1.88 12.96 -11.17
C GLY A 279 -1.52 14.00 -10.10
N ASN A 280 -2.32 14.11 -9.05
CA ASN A 280 -1.99 14.95 -7.89
C ASN A 280 -0.73 14.40 -7.21
N ASP A 281 0.09 15.26 -6.60
CA ASP A 281 1.28 14.78 -5.86
C ASP A 281 0.90 14.22 -4.47
N ASP A 282 -0.34 14.47 -4.03
CA ASP A 282 -0.92 14.04 -2.76
C ASP A 282 0.02 14.19 -1.57
N CYS A 283 0.39 15.46 -1.34
CA CYS A 283 1.28 15.87 -0.26
C CYS A 283 2.67 15.19 -0.30
N GLY A 284 3.13 14.78 -1.49
CA GLY A 284 4.44 14.15 -1.71
C GLY A 284 4.38 12.63 -1.84
N GLN A 285 3.21 12.01 -1.88
CA GLN A 285 3.05 10.56 -2.05
C GLN A 285 3.58 10.08 -3.41
N MET A 286 3.23 10.74 -4.53
CA MET A 286 3.77 10.43 -5.85
C MET A 286 5.29 10.62 -5.90
N SER A 287 5.76 11.75 -5.37
CA SER A 287 7.20 12.02 -5.24
C SER A 287 7.94 10.97 -4.39
N ALA A 288 7.33 10.49 -3.30
CA ALA A 288 7.90 9.45 -2.45
C ALA A 288 7.94 8.08 -3.15
N TRP A 289 6.91 7.75 -3.94
CA TRP A 289 6.91 6.56 -4.80
C TRP A 289 8.11 6.60 -5.75
N TYR A 290 8.30 7.71 -6.48
CA TYR A 290 9.42 7.87 -7.40
C TYR A 290 10.76 7.71 -6.69
N MET A 291 10.96 8.34 -5.53
CA MET A 291 12.22 8.23 -4.79
C MET A 291 12.53 6.79 -4.37
N PHE A 292 11.56 6.05 -3.84
CA PHE A 292 11.74 4.63 -3.49
C PHE A 292 12.07 3.78 -4.73
N SER A 293 11.25 3.90 -5.78
CA SER A 293 11.44 3.20 -7.04
C SER A 293 12.79 3.51 -7.69
N ALA A 294 13.25 4.77 -7.64
CA ALA A 294 14.55 5.19 -8.14
C ALA A 294 15.71 4.57 -7.38
N LEU A 295 15.56 4.36 -6.06
CA LEU A 295 16.51 3.60 -5.24
C LEU A 295 16.48 2.08 -5.52
N GLY A 296 15.46 1.60 -6.24
CA GLY A 296 15.33 0.21 -6.63
C GLY A 296 14.53 -0.67 -5.66
N PHE A 297 13.79 -0.09 -4.72
CA PHE A 297 12.96 -0.83 -3.77
C PHE A 297 11.77 -0.03 -3.25
N TYR A 298 10.67 -0.68 -2.85
CA TYR A 298 9.44 -0.02 -2.41
C TYR A 298 8.79 -0.69 -1.19
N PRO A 299 8.28 0.09 -0.20
CA PRO A 299 7.60 -0.46 0.98
C PRO A 299 6.17 -0.91 0.65
N MET A 300 6.02 -2.05 -0.01
CA MET A 300 4.71 -2.60 -0.41
C MET A 300 3.78 -2.83 0.79
N ASN A 301 4.32 -3.33 1.91
CA ASN A 301 3.64 -3.34 3.20
C ASN A 301 4.33 -2.30 4.10
N PRO A 302 3.71 -1.14 4.36
CA PRO A 302 4.39 -0.02 5.02
C PRO A 302 4.80 -0.31 6.48
N VAL A 303 4.22 -1.32 7.14
CA VAL A 303 4.54 -1.67 8.54
C VAL A 303 5.44 -2.90 8.70
N SER A 304 5.78 -3.61 7.62
CA SER A 304 6.60 -4.84 7.71
C SER A 304 8.09 -4.56 7.98
N GLY A 305 8.55 -3.34 7.70
CA GLY A 305 9.97 -3.00 7.67
C GLY A 305 10.72 -3.61 6.48
N GLU A 306 10.01 -4.16 5.49
CA GLU A 306 10.59 -4.74 4.26
C GLU A 306 10.31 -3.83 3.05
N PHE A 307 11.33 -3.64 2.21
CA PHE A 307 11.25 -2.88 0.97
C PHE A 307 11.51 -3.81 -0.21
N VAL A 308 10.46 -4.14 -0.95
CA VAL A 308 10.46 -5.10 -2.07
C VAL A 308 11.30 -4.53 -3.21
N PHE A 309 12.22 -5.33 -3.76
CA PHE A 309 13.06 -4.90 -4.86
C PHE A 309 12.27 -4.71 -6.15
N GLY A 310 12.59 -3.63 -6.86
CA GLY A 310 12.30 -3.43 -8.27
C GLY A 310 13.60 -3.39 -9.05
N ALA A 311 13.87 -2.28 -9.75
CA ALA A 311 15.17 -1.98 -10.36
C ALA A 311 15.52 -0.50 -10.13
N PRO A 312 16.78 -0.17 -9.80
CA PRO A 312 17.20 1.21 -9.59
C PRO A 312 17.11 2.03 -10.90
N GLN A 313 16.79 3.32 -10.76
CA GLN A 313 16.66 4.25 -11.89
C GLN A 313 17.82 5.26 -11.96
N ILE A 314 18.69 5.26 -10.95
CA ILE A 314 19.87 6.12 -10.85
C ILE A 314 21.11 5.27 -10.56
N PRO A 315 22.31 5.69 -11.04
CA PRO A 315 23.53 4.89 -10.90
C PRO A 315 24.05 4.83 -9.46
N LEU A 316 23.77 5.85 -8.65
CA LEU A 316 24.33 5.98 -7.30
C LEU A 316 23.45 6.88 -6.43
N ALA A 317 23.16 6.43 -5.22
CA ALA A 317 22.57 7.23 -4.15
C ALA A 317 23.32 7.01 -2.84
N ARG A 318 23.48 8.09 -2.07
CA ARG A 318 24.01 8.03 -0.70
C ARG A 318 23.04 8.77 0.22
N ILE A 319 22.60 8.07 1.25
CA ILE A 319 21.66 8.59 2.24
C ILE A 319 22.38 8.60 3.59
N ASP A 320 22.48 9.77 4.21
CA ASP A 320 22.89 9.86 5.61
C ASP A 320 21.74 9.30 6.46
N VAL A 321 21.99 8.19 7.15
CA VAL A 321 21.01 7.51 8.01
C VAL A 321 21.28 7.78 9.49
N GLY A 322 22.11 8.79 9.79
CA GLY A 322 22.46 9.22 11.12
C GLY A 322 23.59 8.40 11.75
N ASN A 323 24.04 8.83 12.94
CA ASN A 323 25.10 8.17 13.71
C ASN A 323 26.41 7.96 12.94
N GLY A 324 26.72 8.84 11.97
CA GLY A 324 27.89 8.74 11.11
C GLY A 324 27.84 7.59 10.09
N LYS A 325 26.66 7.02 9.86
CA LYS A 325 26.43 5.94 8.90
C LYS A 325 25.83 6.48 7.61
N THR A 326 26.24 5.90 6.48
CA THR A 326 25.71 6.24 5.15
C THR A 326 25.22 4.98 4.47
N PHE A 327 23.93 4.91 4.16
CA PHE A 327 23.42 3.91 3.24
C PHE A 327 23.83 4.27 1.81
N THR A 328 24.38 3.31 1.07
CA THR A 328 24.80 3.53 -0.32
C THR A 328 24.09 2.53 -1.22
N MET A 329 23.40 3.02 -2.25
CA MET A 329 22.88 2.21 -3.34
C MET A 329 23.68 2.51 -4.61
N GLU A 330 24.22 1.48 -5.26
CA GLU A 330 24.96 1.58 -6.53
C GLU A 330 24.34 0.65 -7.56
N ALA A 331 24.13 1.14 -8.79
CA ALA A 331 23.66 0.36 -9.92
C ALA A 331 24.75 0.29 -11.01
N LYS A 332 25.46 -0.83 -11.05
CA LYS A 332 26.53 -1.07 -12.03
C LYS A 332 25.92 -1.47 -13.36
N ASN A 333 26.46 -0.90 -14.45
CA ASN A 333 25.98 -1.10 -15.81
C ASN A 333 24.55 -0.61 -16.09
N LEU A 334 23.98 0.27 -15.25
CA LEU A 334 22.66 0.86 -15.54
C LEU A 334 22.71 1.65 -16.86
N SER A 335 21.79 1.33 -17.78
CA SER A 335 21.64 2.03 -19.06
C SER A 335 20.19 1.97 -19.54
N GLU A 336 19.89 2.55 -20.70
CA GLU A 336 18.57 2.41 -21.33
C GLU A 336 18.27 0.93 -21.68
N GLU A 337 19.28 0.17 -22.09
CA GLU A 337 19.15 -1.25 -22.46
C GLU A 337 19.19 -2.18 -21.24
N ASN A 338 19.99 -1.84 -20.22
CA ASN A 338 20.20 -2.69 -19.04
C ASN A 338 19.19 -2.34 -17.94
N LEU A 339 17.96 -2.84 -18.10
CA LEU A 339 16.86 -2.57 -17.17
C LEU A 339 16.63 -3.67 -16.12
N TYR A 340 17.21 -4.86 -16.29
CA TYR A 340 17.01 -5.99 -15.39
C TYR A 340 18.15 -6.14 -14.38
N VAL A 341 17.86 -6.76 -13.24
CA VAL A 341 18.83 -7.03 -12.18
C VAL A 341 19.39 -8.45 -12.34
N GLU A 342 20.69 -8.58 -12.60
CA GLU A 342 21.39 -9.87 -12.73
C GLU A 342 21.67 -10.50 -11.36
N LYS A 343 22.12 -9.66 -10.42
CA LYS A 343 22.39 -10.00 -9.02
C LYS A 343 22.41 -8.76 -8.14
N ILE A 344 22.25 -8.99 -6.84
CA ILE A 344 22.35 -7.98 -5.78
C ILE A 344 23.43 -8.40 -4.80
N GLU A 345 24.24 -7.45 -4.36
CA GLU A 345 25.17 -7.62 -3.25
C GLU A 345 24.80 -6.68 -2.10
N LEU A 346 24.70 -7.20 -0.88
CA LEU A 346 24.54 -6.42 0.35
C LEU A 346 25.82 -6.55 1.18
N ASN A 347 26.50 -5.43 1.40
CA ASN A 347 27.79 -5.37 2.10
C ASN A 347 28.84 -6.33 1.49
N GLY A 348 28.84 -6.44 0.15
CA GLY A 348 29.77 -7.28 -0.62
C GLY A 348 29.44 -8.78 -0.63
N GLN A 349 28.32 -9.20 -0.04
CA GLN A 349 27.84 -10.58 -0.06
C GLN A 349 26.65 -10.73 -1.01
N ALA A 350 26.57 -11.85 -1.72
CA ALA A 350 25.42 -12.16 -2.57
C ALA A 350 24.11 -12.13 -1.76
N TYR A 351 23.06 -11.54 -2.34
CA TYR A 351 21.81 -11.29 -1.65
C TYR A 351 20.61 -11.69 -2.52
N ASP A 352 20.05 -12.87 -2.23
CA ASP A 352 19.01 -13.50 -3.05
C ASP A 352 17.58 -13.32 -2.48
N LYS A 353 17.41 -12.39 -1.53
CA LYS A 353 16.08 -12.07 -0.99
C LYS A 353 15.32 -11.12 -1.93
N LYS A 354 14.00 -11.09 -1.78
CA LYS A 354 13.08 -10.23 -2.58
C LYS A 354 12.99 -8.80 -2.06
N PHE A 355 13.59 -8.51 -0.91
CA PHE A 355 13.50 -7.22 -0.24
C PHE A 355 14.77 -6.90 0.55
N ILE A 356 15.01 -5.62 0.80
CA ILE A 356 15.93 -5.11 1.82
C ILE A 356 15.12 -4.70 3.06
N THR A 357 15.69 -4.79 4.26
CA THR A 357 14.99 -4.38 5.49
C THR A 357 15.30 -2.94 5.88
N TYR A 358 14.42 -2.32 6.67
CA TYR A 358 14.67 -1.03 7.31
C TYR A 358 15.98 -1.03 8.10
N GLN A 359 16.25 -2.11 8.83
CA GLN A 359 17.48 -2.23 9.61
C GLN A 359 18.74 -2.27 8.73
N ASP A 360 18.68 -2.94 7.57
CA ASP A 360 19.80 -2.94 6.62
C ASP A 360 20.11 -1.51 6.13
N ILE A 361 19.07 -0.73 5.82
CA ILE A 361 19.20 0.67 5.40
C ILE A 361 19.79 1.51 6.55
N MET A 362 19.18 1.48 7.74
CA MET A 362 19.62 2.29 8.88
C MET A 362 20.98 1.87 9.47
N ASN A 363 21.46 0.67 9.14
CA ASN A 363 22.83 0.25 9.44
C ASN A 363 23.89 0.86 8.52
N GLY A 364 23.50 1.64 7.50
CA GLY A 364 24.42 2.24 6.54
C GLY A 364 25.01 1.21 5.59
N SER A 365 24.21 0.21 5.18
CA SER A 365 24.69 -0.85 4.29
C SER A 365 25.03 -0.33 2.89
N SER A 366 25.91 -1.05 2.20
CA SER A 366 26.18 -0.90 0.77
C SER A 366 25.35 -1.91 -0.02
N LEU A 367 24.39 -1.44 -0.80
CA LEU A 367 23.55 -2.22 -1.69
C LEU A 367 23.99 -2.01 -3.14
N VAL A 368 24.46 -3.06 -3.81
CA VAL A 368 24.96 -2.99 -5.19
C VAL A 368 24.08 -3.85 -6.10
N PHE A 369 23.45 -3.22 -7.07
CA PHE A 369 22.76 -3.88 -8.18
C PHE A 369 23.71 -4.03 -9.36
N TYR A 370 23.71 -5.21 -9.97
CA TYR A 370 24.39 -5.45 -11.25
C TYR A 370 23.32 -5.57 -12.33
N MET A 371 23.31 -4.62 -13.26
CA MET A 371 22.27 -4.49 -14.28
C MET A 371 22.62 -5.25 -15.55
N THR A 372 21.62 -5.77 -16.24
CA THR A 372 21.73 -6.51 -17.51
C THR A 372 20.53 -6.23 -18.41
N ASN A 373 20.67 -6.51 -19.72
CA ASN A 373 19.58 -6.49 -20.69
C ASN A 373 18.92 -7.88 -20.87
N GLU A 374 19.41 -8.91 -20.20
CA GLU A 374 18.86 -10.26 -20.24
C GLU A 374 17.95 -10.56 -19.05
N VAL A 375 16.78 -11.15 -19.32
CA VAL A 375 15.90 -11.68 -18.26
C VAL A 375 16.53 -12.95 -17.70
N LYS A 376 16.87 -12.93 -16.40
CA LYS A 376 17.31 -14.12 -15.69
C LYS A 376 16.08 -14.89 -15.23
N LYS A 377 15.95 -16.14 -15.68
CA LYS A 377 14.90 -17.07 -15.23
C LYS A 377 15.19 -17.61 -13.83
#